data_AF-A0A958K799-F1
#
_entry.id   AF-A0A958K799-F1
#
_cell.length_a   1.000
_cell.length_b   1.000
_cell.length_c   1.000
_cell.angle_alpha   90.00
_cell.angle_beta   90.00
_cell.angle_gamma   90.00
#
_symmetry.space_group_name_H-M   'P 1'
#
loop_
_entity.id
_entity.type
_entity.pdbx_description
1 polymer ?
#
loop_
_entity_poly.entity_id
_entity_poly.type
_entity_poly.pdbx_seq_one_letter_code
_entity_poly.pdbx_strand_id
1 'polypeptide(L)'
;DIDIDFEHERREEVIQYIYNKYGRDRAALTCEVVTYRHRSAIREVAKALGLPLHTTDQLAKAIHRWRKCSLSESDLKELGIDFNAKAIQNTLTLTNQLLGFPRHLSQHVGGFIISETPLSRIVPIRFASMENRSIIEWNKDDIEELGMLKIDVLALGMLTCIRKAITLINKRRIREQKNVIALYNIPHNDQGVYDMLCRSDSIGVFQVESRAQMSMLPRLRPRCFYDLVIEVAIVRPGPIQGNMVHPFLQRRQGKELPSYPDETVRAVLGKTLGVPIFQEQAMRLAIELADFTPGEAEKLRRAMAAWRTKETVVAEFEEKITKGMVAKGYSEDFARTCCSQLRGFSEYGFPESHAASFALLVYASAWIKFYYPAEFAAALLNSQPMGFYAPAQIIEDAKKHGVQVLPIDVHGSSWDCTLEGRSLRLGFRLIRGLRKSDGNAFLKVR
;
A
#
# COMPACT_ATOMS: atom_id res chain seq x y z
N ASP A 1 -18.00 -1.09 -4.14
CA ASP A 1 -16.83 -0.22 -3.95
C ASP A 1 -16.12 -0.12 -5.30
N ILE A 2 -15.82 1.09 -5.76
CA ILE A 2 -15.04 1.32 -6.98
C ILE A 2 -13.88 2.21 -6.58
N ASP A 3 -12.66 1.67 -6.72
CA ASP A 3 -11.43 2.36 -6.35
C ASP A 3 -10.76 2.88 -7.61
N ILE A 4 -10.44 4.17 -7.62
CA ILE A 4 -9.80 4.84 -8.76
C ILE A 4 -8.51 5.48 -8.28
N ASP A 5 -7.39 5.05 -8.86
CA ASP A 5 -6.07 5.63 -8.63
C ASP A 5 -5.72 6.65 -9.72
N PHE A 6 -5.28 7.84 -9.32
CA PHE A 6 -4.75 8.87 -10.23
C PHE A 6 -3.49 9.53 -9.65
N GLU A 7 -2.94 10.49 -10.39
CA GLU A 7 -1.74 11.23 -10.00
C GLU A 7 -1.96 11.99 -8.68
N HIS A 8 -1.14 11.73 -7.67
CA HIS A 8 -1.14 12.45 -6.40
C HIS A 8 -1.24 13.98 -6.53
N GLU A 9 -0.46 14.59 -7.42
CA GLU A 9 -0.45 16.05 -7.62
C GLU A 9 -1.75 16.61 -8.25
N ARG A 10 -2.59 15.77 -8.83
CA ARG A 10 -3.86 16.17 -9.47
C ARG A 10 -5.09 15.78 -8.66
N ARG A 11 -4.90 15.33 -7.41
CA ARG A 11 -5.99 14.91 -6.54
C ARG A 11 -7.05 15.97 -6.33
N GLU A 12 -6.62 17.22 -6.12
CA GLU A 12 -7.55 18.33 -5.91
C GLU A 12 -8.41 18.59 -7.16
N GLU A 13 -7.81 18.50 -8.35
CA GLU A 13 -8.51 18.66 -9.63
C GLU A 13 -9.66 17.64 -9.76
N VAL A 14 -9.39 16.38 -9.42
CA VAL A 14 -10.40 15.31 -9.47
C VAL A 14 -11.50 15.53 -8.44
N ILE A 15 -11.16 15.90 -7.20
CA ILE A 15 -12.15 16.19 -6.15
C ILE A 15 -13.07 17.33 -6.57
N GLN A 16 -12.53 18.45 -7.07
CA GLN A 16 -13.33 19.58 -7.52
C GLN A 16 -14.17 19.24 -8.75
N TYR A 17 -13.66 18.40 -9.66
CA TYR A 17 -14.44 17.89 -10.78
C TYR A 17 -15.68 17.11 -10.30
N ILE A 18 -15.55 16.25 -9.29
CA ILE A 18 -16.69 15.50 -8.75
C ILE A 18 -17.73 16.46 -8.14
N TYR A 19 -17.29 17.45 -7.36
CA TYR A 19 -18.20 18.47 -6.82
C TYR A 19 -18.94 19.25 -7.93
N ASN A 20 -18.23 19.65 -8.98
CA ASN A 20 -18.80 20.41 -10.09
C ASN A 20 -19.77 19.56 -10.94
N LYS A 21 -19.47 18.27 -11.11
CA LYS A 21 -20.28 17.37 -11.93
C LYS A 21 -21.57 16.92 -11.25
N TYR A 22 -21.50 16.59 -9.96
CA TYR A 22 -22.63 15.99 -9.23
C TYR A 22 -23.34 16.98 -8.31
N GLY A 23 -22.77 18.17 -8.06
CA GLY A 23 -23.31 19.18 -7.17
C GLY A 23 -22.80 19.03 -5.74
N ARG A 24 -22.41 20.14 -5.10
CA ARG A 24 -21.87 20.15 -3.72
C ARG A 24 -22.89 19.73 -2.65
N ASP A 25 -24.17 19.78 -2.97
CA ASP A 25 -25.28 19.33 -2.14
C ASP A 25 -25.46 17.80 -2.17
N ARG A 26 -24.90 17.12 -3.18
CA ARG A 26 -25.08 15.67 -3.42
C ARG A 26 -23.80 14.85 -3.32
N ALA A 27 -22.67 15.54 -3.25
CA ALA A 27 -21.34 14.96 -3.25
C ALA A 27 -20.55 15.44 -2.03
N ALA A 28 -19.93 14.52 -1.29
CA ALA A 28 -19.09 14.85 -0.12
C ALA A 28 -18.09 13.73 0.18
N LEU A 29 -17.03 14.08 0.90
CA LEU A 29 -16.05 13.13 1.43
C LEU A 29 -16.61 12.45 2.69
N THR A 30 -16.23 11.20 2.93
CA THR A 30 -16.48 10.54 4.23
C THR A 30 -15.55 11.10 5.30
N CYS A 31 -15.96 11.00 6.56
CA CYS A 31 -15.03 11.24 7.67
C CYS A 31 -14.24 9.98 8.03
N GLU A 32 -13.16 10.18 8.75
CA GLU A 32 -12.45 9.15 9.48
C GLU A 32 -12.55 9.48 10.97
N VAL A 33 -13.08 8.54 11.76
CA VAL A 33 -13.16 8.69 13.21
C VAL A 33 -11.82 8.33 13.81
N VAL A 34 -11.03 9.33 14.20
CA VAL A 34 -9.72 9.11 14.81
C VAL A 34 -9.93 8.75 16.27
N THR A 35 -9.50 7.55 16.66
CA THR A 35 -9.57 7.06 18.04
C THR A 35 -8.23 7.14 18.76
N TYR A 36 -8.27 7.11 20.09
CA TYR A 36 -7.07 6.98 20.91
C TYR A 36 -6.44 5.60 20.75
N ARG A 37 -5.23 5.57 20.17
CA ARG A 37 -4.36 4.39 20.09
C ARG A 37 -3.32 4.49 21.19
N HIS A 38 -2.68 3.37 21.57
CA HIS A 38 -1.77 3.30 22.72
C HIS A 38 -0.80 4.48 22.87
N ARG A 39 -0.12 4.89 21.79
CA ARG A 39 0.84 6.01 21.82
C ARG A 39 0.19 7.38 22.03
N SER A 40 -0.96 7.64 21.41
CA SER A 40 -1.65 8.92 21.59
C SER A 40 -2.35 8.96 22.94
N ALA A 41 -2.98 7.86 23.34
CA ALA A 41 -3.64 7.69 24.64
C ALA A 41 -2.68 7.97 25.79
N ILE A 42 -1.54 7.26 25.84
CA ILE A 42 -0.57 7.42 26.95
C ILE A 42 -0.01 8.84 27.01
N ARG A 43 0.19 9.49 25.85
CA ARG A 43 0.70 10.86 25.79
C ARG A 43 -0.28 11.87 26.37
N GLU A 44 -1.57 11.77 26.02
CA GLU A 44 -2.57 12.71 26.55
C GLU A 44 -2.84 12.44 28.04
N VAL A 45 -2.96 11.18 28.46
CA VAL A 45 -3.19 10.84 29.87
C VAL A 45 -1.99 11.25 30.74
N ALA A 46 -0.76 10.96 30.32
CA ALA A 46 0.44 11.35 31.06
C ALA A 46 0.54 12.86 31.24
N LYS A 47 0.24 13.63 30.18
CA LYS A 47 0.19 15.10 30.25
C LYS A 47 -0.92 15.59 31.18
N ALA A 48 -2.11 15.01 31.10
CA ALA A 48 -3.24 15.38 31.94
C ALA A 48 -2.98 15.11 33.44
N LEU A 49 -2.23 14.06 33.74
CA LEU A 49 -1.79 13.71 35.11
C LEU A 49 -0.54 14.50 35.57
N GLY A 50 -0.02 15.41 34.75
CA GLY A 50 1.11 16.29 35.11
C GLY A 50 2.49 15.64 35.02
N LEU A 51 2.65 14.54 34.28
CA LEU A 51 3.96 13.93 34.08
C LEU A 51 4.86 14.83 33.21
N PRO A 52 6.18 14.90 33.49
CA PRO A 52 7.12 15.63 32.65
C PRO A 52 7.08 15.15 31.19
N LEU A 53 7.31 16.07 30.24
CA LEU A 53 7.31 15.77 28.81
C LEU A 53 8.33 14.69 28.44
N HIS A 54 9.50 14.69 29.09
CA HIS A 54 10.53 13.69 28.89
C HIS A 54 10.04 12.27 29.26
N THR A 55 9.44 12.11 30.45
CA THR A 55 8.85 10.84 30.91
C THR A 55 7.70 10.41 30.00
N THR A 56 6.84 11.35 29.60
CA THR A 56 5.75 11.10 28.65
C THR A 56 6.26 10.55 27.32
N ASP A 57 7.34 11.12 26.78
CA ASP A 57 7.95 10.66 25.54
C ASP A 57 8.65 9.30 25.68
N GLN A 58 9.27 9.02 26.83
CA GLN A 58 9.83 7.71 27.13
C GLN A 58 8.75 6.63 27.17
N LEU A 59 7.66 6.86 27.92
CA LEU A 59 6.51 5.97 27.99
C LEU A 59 5.90 5.70 26.60
N ALA A 60 5.72 6.76 25.81
CA ALA A 60 5.16 6.66 24.46
C ALA A 60 6.07 5.88 23.48
N LYS A 61 7.39 5.97 23.62
CA LYS A 61 8.36 5.23 22.81
C LYS A 61 8.44 3.76 23.21
N ALA A 62 8.30 3.45 24.51
CA ALA A 62 8.40 2.10 25.04
C ALA A 62 7.35 1.16 24.44
N ILE A 63 6.11 1.64 24.28
CA ILE A 63 5.01 0.88 23.67
C ILE A 63 5.35 0.43 22.23
N HIS A 64 6.04 1.28 21.45
CA HIS A 64 6.34 0.99 20.05
C HIS A 64 7.35 -0.15 19.87
N ARG A 65 8.25 -0.39 20.84
CA ARG A 65 9.32 -1.37 20.69
C ARG A 65 8.84 -2.82 20.67
N TRP A 66 7.68 -3.10 21.28
CA TRP A 66 7.37 -4.46 21.70
C TRP A 66 6.15 -5.09 21.04
N ARG A 67 5.42 -4.40 20.14
CA ARG A 67 4.12 -4.85 19.62
C ARG A 67 3.10 -5.23 20.73
N LYS A 68 3.38 -4.91 21.99
CA LYS A 68 2.52 -5.19 23.14
C LYS A 68 1.42 -4.13 23.23
N CYS A 69 0.21 -4.57 23.53
CA CYS A 69 -0.92 -3.69 23.84
C CYS A 69 -0.79 -3.03 25.24
N SER A 70 0.22 -3.37 26.03
CA SER A 70 0.45 -2.84 27.38
C SER A 70 1.94 -2.81 27.73
N LEU A 71 2.32 -1.94 28.67
CA LEU A 71 3.66 -1.89 29.26
C LEU A 71 3.70 -2.85 30.46
N SER A 72 4.67 -3.77 30.50
CA SER A 72 4.91 -4.60 31.68
C SER A 72 5.85 -3.91 32.68
N GLU A 73 5.84 -4.39 33.92
CA GLU A 73 6.72 -3.88 34.99
C GLU A 73 8.21 -3.93 34.61
N SER A 74 8.63 -4.99 33.90
CA SER A 74 9.98 -5.14 33.33
C SER A 74 10.36 -3.97 32.42
N ASP A 75 9.42 -3.55 31.57
CA ASP A 75 9.65 -2.54 30.53
C ASP A 75 9.83 -1.15 31.16
N LEU A 76 9.16 -0.90 32.29
CA LEU A 76 9.28 0.35 33.05
C LEU A 76 10.55 0.37 33.90
N LYS A 77 10.95 -0.76 34.47
CA LYS A 77 12.24 -0.91 35.17
C LYS A 77 13.43 -0.59 34.26
N GLU A 78 13.42 -1.06 33.01
CA GLU A 78 14.47 -0.73 32.02
C GLU A 78 14.57 0.77 31.71
N LEU A 79 13.48 1.51 31.85
CA LEU A 79 13.44 2.95 31.63
C LEU A 79 13.81 3.76 32.89
N GLY A 80 14.09 3.07 34.01
CA GLY A 80 14.29 3.71 35.30
C GLY A 80 13.02 4.34 35.87
N ILE A 81 11.85 3.89 35.41
CA ILE A 81 10.54 4.39 35.87
C ILE A 81 10.01 3.42 36.93
N ASP A 82 9.73 3.95 38.12
CA ASP A 82 9.13 3.16 39.20
C ASP A 82 7.68 2.79 38.84
N PHE A 83 7.43 1.49 38.69
CA PHE A 83 6.10 0.95 38.44
C PHE A 83 5.14 1.17 39.61
N ASN A 84 5.66 1.26 40.84
CA ASN A 84 4.85 1.43 42.04
C ASN A 84 4.47 2.89 42.29
N ALA A 85 5.04 3.84 41.52
CA ALA A 85 4.61 5.21 41.58
C ALA A 85 3.13 5.32 41.17
N LYS A 86 2.29 5.79 42.10
CA LYS A 86 0.83 5.91 41.89
C LYS A 86 0.46 6.68 40.63
N ALA A 87 1.25 7.70 40.27
CA ALA A 87 1.06 8.46 39.04
C ALA A 87 1.23 7.59 37.78
N ILE A 88 2.20 6.67 37.77
CA ILE A 88 2.45 5.75 36.65
C ILE A 88 1.35 4.70 36.57
N GLN A 89 0.95 4.09 37.69
CA GLN A 89 -0.16 3.13 37.71
C GLN A 89 -1.47 3.77 37.23
N ASN A 90 -1.79 4.97 37.70
CA ASN A 90 -2.96 5.72 37.25
C ASN A 90 -2.88 6.03 35.75
N THR A 91 -1.69 6.42 35.26
CA THR A 91 -1.47 6.67 33.82
C THR A 91 -1.76 5.43 33.00
N LEU A 92 -1.26 4.25 33.39
CA LEU A 92 -1.49 3.00 32.66
C LEU A 92 -2.97 2.60 32.68
N THR A 93 -3.61 2.65 33.85
CA THR A 93 -5.03 2.30 34.01
C THR A 93 -5.93 3.20 33.17
N LEU A 94 -5.75 4.52 33.26
CA LEU A 94 -6.54 5.49 32.48
C LEU A 94 -6.23 5.40 30.98
N THR A 95 -4.98 5.11 30.61
CA THR A 95 -4.61 4.87 29.21
C THR A 95 -5.43 3.73 28.63
N ASN A 96 -5.54 2.59 29.35
CA ASN A 96 -6.30 1.43 28.90
C ASN A 96 -7.81 1.73 28.78
N GLN A 97 -8.37 2.52 29.69
CA GLN A 97 -9.77 2.95 29.60
C GLN A 97 -10.03 3.91 28.43
N LEU A 98 -9.03 4.71 28.03
CA LEU A 98 -9.15 5.66 26.94
C LEU A 98 -8.96 5.00 25.55
N LEU A 99 -8.42 3.78 25.48
CA LEU A 99 -8.18 3.10 24.20
C LEU A 99 -9.48 2.91 23.42
N GLY A 100 -9.44 3.25 22.12
CA GLY A 100 -10.60 3.15 21.25
C GLY A 100 -11.61 4.30 21.38
N PHE A 101 -11.49 5.15 22.41
CA PHE A 101 -12.38 6.30 22.57
C PHE A 101 -12.18 7.29 21.40
N PRO A 102 -13.27 7.85 20.83
CA PRO A 102 -13.18 8.80 19.72
C PRO A 102 -12.51 10.10 20.18
N ARG A 103 -11.57 10.61 19.37
CA ARG A 103 -10.83 11.85 19.66
C ARG A 103 -11.34 13.02 18.83
N HIS A 104 -11.44 12.85 17.52
CA HIS A 104 -11.93 13.87 16.59
C HIS A 104 -12.28 13.23 15.24
N LEU A 105 -13.04 13.95 14.43
CA LEU A 105 -13.27 13.63 13.03
C LEU A 105 -12.14 14.19 12.17
N SER A 106 -11.60 13.36 11.29
CA SER A 106 -10.72 13.75 10.21
C SER A 106 -11.43 13.55 8.87
N GLN A 107 -10.89 14.13 7.80
CA GLN A 107 -11.32 13.77 6.45
C GLN A 107 -10.75 12.40 6.06
N HIS A 108 -11.55 11.58 5.39
CA HIS A 108 -11.02 10.34 4.81
C HIS A 108 -10.08 10.66 3.64
N VAL A 109 -9.09 9.78 3.44
CA VAL A 109 -8.07 9.92 2.40
C VAL A 109 -8.55 9.64 0.97
N GLY A 110 -9.85 9.42 0.73
CA GLY A 110 -10.32 9.02 -0.61
C GLY A 110 -11.82 8.77 -0.72
N GLY A 111 -12.46 8.25 0.33
CA GLY A 111 -13.88 7.93 0.35
C GLY A 111 -14.75 9.13 -0.01
N PHE A 112 -15.47 8.98 -1.11
CA PHE A 112 -16.35 9.98 -1.67
C PHE A 112 -17.73 9.37 -1.89
N ILE A 113 -18.78 10.10 -1.50
CA ILE A 113 -20.16 9.66 -1.64
C ILE A 113 -20.84 10.52 -2.68
N ILE A 114 -21.69 9.88 -3.48
CA ILE A 114 -22.57 10.54 -4.43
C ILE A 114 -23.99 10.05 -4.17
N SER A 115 -24.90 10.98 -3.96
CA SER A 115 -26.32 10.72 -3.72
C SER A 115 -27.18 11.32 -4.82
N GLU A 116 -28.33 10.70 -5.10
CA GLU A 116 -29.35 11.29 -5.98
C GLU A 116 -30.05 12.48 -5.32
N THR A 117 -30.31 12.39 -4.01
CA THR A 117 -30.95 13.46 -3.22
C THR A 117 -29.91 14.27 -2.44
N PRO A 118 -30.22 15.52 -2.05
CA PRO A 118 -29.32 16.33 -1.24
C PRO A 118 -28.90 15.60 0.04
N LEU A 119 -27.58 15.49 0.26
CA LEU A 119 -26.99 14.78 1.39
C LEU A 119 -27.46 15.32 2.74
N SER A 120 -27.80 16.62 2.80
CA SER A 120 -28.31 17.27 4.02
C SER A 120 -29.65 16.72 4.51
N ARG A 121 -30.38 15.95 3.69
CA ARG A 121 -31.59 15.22 4.10
C ARG A 121 -31.29 13.87 4.76
N ILE A 122 -30.06 13.39 4.63
CA ILE A 122 -29.64 12.05 5.04
C ILE A 122 -28.65 12.16 6.22
N VAL A 123 -27.64 13.03 6.10
CA VAL A 123 -26.54 13.15 7.07
C VAL A 123 -26.08 14.61 7.20
N PRO A 124 -25.68 15.07 8.41
CA PRO A 124 -25.03 16.36 8.57
C PRO A 124 -23.77 16.49 7.73
N ILE A 125 -23.60 17.67 7.13
CA ILE A 125 -22.43 18.02 6.31
C ILE A 125 -21.70 19.17 6.98
N ARG A 126 -20.37 19.09 7.02
CA ARG A 126 -19.49 20.15 7.51
C ARG A 126 -18.38 20.44 6.52
N PHE A 127 -17.81 21.63 6.60
CA PHE A 127 -16.60 21.93 5.86
C PHE A 127 -15.40 21.17 6.45
N ALA A 128 -14.53 20.68 5.57
CA ALA A 128 -13.27 20.09 5.95
C ALA A 128 -12.26 21.19 6.32
N SER A 129 -11.15 20.80 6.96
CA SER A 129 -10.05 21.73 7.25
C SER A 129 -9.34 22.23 6.00
N MET A 130 -9.40 21.47 4.90
CA MET A 130 -8.91 21.92 3.60
C MET A 130 -9.99 22.73 2.89
N GLU A 131 -9.57 23.85 2.30
CA GLU A 131 -10.45 24.76 1.60
C GLU A 131 -11.22 24.05 0.47
N ASN A 132 -12.47 24.45 0.25
CA ASN A 132 -13.32 23.92 -0.82
C ASN A 132 -13.63 22.42 -0.74
N ARG A 133 -13.57 21.81 0.45
CA ARG A 133 -13.97 20.42 0.68
C ARG A 133 -15.07 20.31 1.73
N SER A 134 -16.00 19.39 1.50
CA SER A 134 -17.10 19.05 2.42
C SER A 134 -16.98 17.61 2.84
N ILE A 135 -17.19 17.35 4.13
CA ILE A 135 -17.22 16.01 4.73
C ILE A 135 -18.57 15.75 5.39
N ILE A 136 -19.02 14.50 5.34
CA ILE A 136 -20.13 14.02 6.17
C ILE A 136 -19.61 13.45 7.49
N GLU A 137 -20.49 13.26 8.47
CA GLU A 137 -20.11 12.74 9.80
C GLU A 137 -20.08 11.21 9.91
N TRP A 138 -20.37 10.49 8.83
CA TRP A 138 -20.29 9.04 8.76
C TRP A 138 -18.97 8.54 8.17
N ASN A 139 -18.50 7.42 8.72
CA ASN A 139 -17.27 6.76 8.31
C ASN A 139 -17.52 5.76 7.16
N LYS A 140 -16.47 5.04 6.72
CA LYS A 140 -16.59 4.06 5.63
C LYS A 140 -17.57 2.93 5.96
N ASP A 141 -17.54 2.43 7.19
CA ASP A 141 -18.31 1.25 7.61
C ASP A 141 -19.81 1.59 7.68
N ASP A 142 -20.14 2.77 8.22
CA ASP A 142 -21.51 3.28 8.28
C ASP A 142 -22.13 3.37 6.87
N ILE A 143 -21.34 3.82 5.89
CA ILE A 143 -21.76 4.04 4.50
C ILE A 143 -21.96 2.72 3.75
N GLU A 144 -21.11 1.73 4.05
CA GLU A 144 -21.26 0.38 3.54
C GLU A 144 -22.52 -0.30 4.11
N GLU A 145 -22.78 -0.14 5.41
CA GLU A 145 -23.98 -0.69 6.07
C GLU A 145 -25.28 -0.08 5.50
N LEU A 146 -25.26 1.22 5.18
CA LEU A 146 -26.38 1.91 4.54
C LEU A 146 -26.52 1.61 3.04
N GLY A 147 -25.60 0.84 2.44
CA GLY A 147 -25.64 0.49 1.02
C GLY A 147 -25.48 1.68 0.08
N MET A 148 -24.83 2.75 0.54
CA MET A 148 -24.66 3.97 -0.25
C MET A 148 -23.54 3.82 -1.28
N LEU A 149 -23.68 4.52 -2.41
CA LEU A 149 -22.64 4.55 -3.43
C LEU A 149 -21.41 5.29 -2.91
N LYS A 150 -20.30 4.56 -2.83
CA LYS A 150 -18.98 5.07 -2.47
C LYS A 150 -17.99 4.87 -3.62
N ILE A 151 -17.17 5.89 -3.84
CA ILE A 151 -16.05 5.90 -4.77
C ILE A 151 -14.79 6.30 -3.98
N ASP A 152 -13.74 5.49 -4.04
CA ASP A 152 -12.46 5.85 -3.43
C ASP A 152 -11.58 6.61 -4.43
N VAL A 153 -11.40 7.90 -4.13
CA VAL A 153 -10.62 8.87 -4.92
C VAL A 153 -9.18 8.85 -4.39
N LEU A 154 -8.44 7.81 -4.77
CA LEU A 154 -7.09 7.51 -4.30
C LEU A 154 -6.03 8.14 -5.19
N ALA A 155 -4.94 8.57 -4.56
CA ALA A 155 -3.93 9.37 -5.24
C ALA A 155 -2.54 8.77 -5.03
N LEU A 156 -1.94 8.28 -6.10
CA LEU A 156 -0.71 7.50 -6.07
C LEU A 156 0.48 8.36 -6.51
N GLY A 157 1.49 8.45 -5.64
CA GLY A 157 2.74 9.17 -5.94
C GLY A 157 3.49 8.58 -7.14
N MET A 158 3.40 7.26 -7.33
CA MET A 158 4.05 6.60 -8.47
C MET A 158 3.48 7.04 -9.81
N LEU A 159 2.16 7.25 -9.93
CA LEU A 159 1.54 7.76 -11.16
C LEU A 159 2.07 9.16 -11.50
N THR A 160 2.23 10.00 -10.48
CA THR A 160 2.86 11.33 -10.60
C THR A 160 4.28 11.23 -11.17
N CYS A 161 5.07 10.29 -10.63
CA CYS A 161 6.43 10.01 -11.07
C CYS A 161 6.49 9.49 -12.51
N ILE A 162 5.68 8.48 -12.86
CA ILE A 162 5.61 7.92 -14.21
C ILE A 162 5.24 9.00 -15.22
N ARG A 163 4.23 9.83 -14.93
CA ARG A 163 3.82 10.94 -15.80
C ARG A 163 4.95 11.96 -15.99
N LYS A 164 5.70 12.31 -14.94
CA LYS A 164 6.88 13.19 -15.07
C LYS A 164 7.98 12.54 -15.91
N ALA A 165 8.27 11.27 -15.69
CA ALA A 165 9.27 10.53 -16.46
C ALA A 165 8.88 10.45 -17.94
N ILE A 166 7.66 10.02 -18.26
CA ILE A 166 7.13 9.97 -19.63
C ILE A 166 7.19 11.36 -20.30
N THR A 167 6.88 12.43 -19.56
CA THR A 167 7.01 13.80 -20.08
C THR A 167 8.45 14.12 -20.49
N LEU A 168 9.43 13.78 -19.66
CA LEU A 168 10.85 13.97 -19.96
C LEU A 168 11.32 13.08 -21.13
N ILE A 169 10.90 11.82 -21.14
CA ILE A 169 11.19 10.86 -22.22
C ILE A 169 10.63 11.37 -23.55
N ASN A 170 9.38 11.83 -23.57
CA ASN A 170 8.75 12.34 -24.79
C ASN A 170 9.43 13.61 -25.31
N LYS A 171 9.85 14.52 -24.43
CA LYS A 171 10.67 15.68 -24.84
C LYS A 171 11.95 15.25 -25.56
N ARG A 172 12.59 14.16 -25.11
CA ARG A 172 13.78 13.59 -25.77
C ARG A 172 13.42 12.87 -27.07
N ARG A 173 12.40 12.02 -27.06
CA ARG A 173 11.97 11.25 -28.24
C ARG A 173 11.53 12.15 -29.39
N ILE A 174 10.82 13.25 -29.10
CA ILE A 174 10.47 14.27 -30.10
C ILE A 174 11.72 14.88 -30.73
N ARG A 175 12.73 15.24 -29.93
CA ARG A 175 14.03 15.74 -30.45
C ARG A 175 14.76 14.71 -31.30
N GLU A 176 14.66 13.43 -30.94
CA GLU A 176 15.22 12.30 -31.69
C GLU A 176 14.33 11.83 -32.86
N GLN A 177 13.24 12.54 -33.20
CA GLN A 177 12.27 12.17 -34.23
C GLN A 177 11.67 10.77 -34.06
N LYS A 178 11.45 10.35 -32.82
CA LYS A 178 10.82 9.08 -32.43
C LYS A 178 9.38 9.29 -31.97
N ASN A 179 8.54 8.27 -32.16
CA ASN A 179 7.17 8.25 -31.66
C ASN A 179 7.11 8.45 -30.14
N VAL A 180 6.17 9.27 -29.68
CA VAL A 180 5.88 9.48 -28.26
C VAL A 180 5.34 8.21 -27.62
N ILE A 181 5.57 8.08 -26.31
CA ILE A 181 5.07 6.98 -25.50
C ILE A 181 4.08 7.48 -24.45
N ALA A 182 3.19 6.60 -24.02
CA ALA A 182 2.21 6.77 -22.96
C ALA A 182 2.21 5.49 -22.11
N LEU A 183 1.63 5.54 -20.91
CA LEU A 183 1.67 4.40 -20.00
C LEU A 183 1.12 3.10 -20.63
N TYR A 184 0.04 3.21 -21.41
CA TYR A 184 -0.62 2.08 -22.06
C TYR A 184 0.11 1.51 -23.28
N ASN A 185 1.16 2.18 -23.78
CA ASN A 185 1.90 1.74 -24.97
C ASN A 185 3.36 1.38 -24.68
N ILE A 186 3.72 1.27 -23.40
CA ILE A 186 5.04 0.74 -23.00
C ILE A 186 5.15 -0.71 -23.50
N PRO A 187 6.22 -1.08 -24.22
CA PRO A 187 6.41 -2.45 -24.73
C PRO A 187 6.40 -3.47 -23.60
N HIS A 188 5.65 -4.57 -23.76
CA HIS A 188 5.57 -5.64 -22.76
C HIS A 188 6.64 -6.72 -22.97
N ASN A 189 6.90 -7.51 -21.93
CA ASN A 189 7.71 -8.73 -21.96
C ASN A 189 9.18 -8.56 -22.40
N ASP A 190 9.76 -7.39 -22.14
CA ASP A 190 11.19 -7.14 -22.31
C ASP A 190 12.06 -7.95 -21.34
N GLN A 191 12.93 -8.81 -21.87
CA GLN A 191 13.83 -9.66 -21.08
C GLN A 191 14.90 -8.85 -20.32
N GLY A 192 15.38 -7.73 -20.88
CA GLY A 192 16.37 -6.88 -20.23
C GLY A 192 15.82 -6.24 -18.95
N VAL A 193 14.55 -5.86 -18.97
CA VAL A 193 13.83 -5.35 -17.78
C VAL A 193 13.72 -6.43 -16.71
N TYR A 194 13.34 -7.65 -17.09
CA TYR A 194 13.27 -8.78 -16.15
C TYR A 194 14.64 -9.16 -15.59
N ASP A 195 15.69 -9.10 -16.40
CA ASP A 195 17.06 -9.36 -15.94
C ASP A 195 17.58 -8.31 -14.98
N MET A 196 17.22 -7.03 -15.18
CA MET A 196 17.48 -5.96 -14.21
C MET A 196 16.79 -6.26 -12.87
N LEU A 197 15.51 -6.63 -12.90
CA LEU A 197 14.76 -7.00 -11.71
C LEU A 197 15.38 -8.23 -11.01
N CYS A 198 15.79 -9.25 -11.76
CA CYS A 198 16.45 -10.45 -11.20
C CYS A 198 17.76 -10.15 -10.47
N ARG A 199 18.45 -9.04 -10.80
CA ARG A 199 19.64 -8.56 -10.09
C ARG A 199 19.32 -7.71 -8.86
N SER A 200 18.04 -7.64 -8.47
CA SER A 200 17.52 -6.73 -7.43
C SER A 200 17.75 -5.26 -7.72
N ASP A 201 17.91 -4.88 -8.99
CA ASP A 201 18.12 -3.48 -9.35
C ASP A 201 16.77 -2.75 -9.48
N SER A 202 16.16 -2.51 -8.32
CA SER A 202 14.79 -2.03 -8.20
C SER A 202 14.62 -0.79 -7.32
N ILE A 203 15.71 -0.07 -7.00
CA ILE A 203 15.61 1.24 -6.30
C ILE A 203 14.67 2.17 -7.08
N GLY A 204 13.64 2.69 -6.40
CA GLY A 204 12.61 3.56 -6.99
C GLY A 204 11.53 2.86 -7.81
N VAL A 205 11.65 1.55 -8.07
CA VAL A 205 10.66 0.77 -8.82
C VAL A 205 9.46 0.46 -7.91
N PHE A 206 8.26 0.73 -8.40
CA PHE A 206 7.04 0.62 -7.61
C PHE A 206 6.87 -0.76 -6.97
N GLN A 207 6.45 -0.81 -5.69
CA GLN A 207 6.18 -2.01 -4.88
C GLN A 207 7.35 -2.98 -4.64
N VAL A 208 8.37 -3.03 -5.50
CA VAL A 208 9.46 -4.01 -5.45
C VAL A 208 10.81 -3.42 -5.01
N GLU A 209 10.80 -2.21 -4.45
CA GLU A 209 12.01 -1.48 -4.01
C GLU A 209 12.39 -1.71 -2.54
N SER A 210 11.50 -2.29 -1.72
CA SER A 210 11.78 -2.54 -0.31
C SER A 210 12.85 -3.62 -0.14
N ARG A 211 13.58 -3.64 0.99
CA ARG A 211 14.62 -4.65 1.24
C ARG A 211 14.12 -6.10 1.13
N ALA A 212 12.91 -6.36 1.64
CA ALA A 212 12.32 -7.70 1.58
C ALA A 212 12.03 -8.09 0.12
N GLN A 213 11.45 -7.18 -0.66
CA GLN A 213 11.19 -7.38 -2.09
C GLN A 213 12.50 -7.54 -2.90
N MET A 214 13.48 -6.66 -2.68
CA MET A 214 14.79 -6.77 -3.31
C MET A 214 15.48 -8.10 -3.00
N SER A 215 15.31 -8.66 -1.80
CA SER A 215 15.85 -9.99 -1.47
C SER A 215 15.11 -11.15 -2.14
N MET A 216 13.85 -10.92 -2.52
CA MET A 216 12.97 -11.90 -3.15
C MET A 216 13.23 -12.00 -4.66
N LEU A 217 13.42 -10.88 -5.34
CA LEU A 217 13.61 -10.83 -6.80
C LEU A 217 14.63 -11.84 -7.37
N PRO A 218 15.85 -12.01 -6.83
CA PRO A 218 16.83 -12.98 -7.36
C PRO A 218 16.44 -14.44 -7.11
N ARG A 219 15.57 -14.68 -6.14
CA ARG A 219 15.06 -16.01 -5.77
C ARG A 219 13.85 -16.37 -6.64
N LEU A 220 12.95 -15.41 -6.86
CA LEU A 220 11.78 -15.55 -7.73
C LEU A 220 12.19 -15.70 -9.20
N ARG A 221 13.15 -14.86 -9.63
CA ARG A 221 13.59 -14.71 -11.02
C ARG A 221 12.41 -14.47 -11.98
N PRO A 222 11.78 -13.27 -11.94
CA PRO A 222 10.70 -12.96 -12.86
C PRO A 222 11.16 -13.05 -14.32
N ARG A 223 10.31 -13.63 -15.17
CA ARG A 223 10.52 -13.84 -16.61
C ARG A 223 9.29 -13.48 -17.45
N CYS A 224 8.14 -13.32 -16.81
CA CYS A 224 6.92 -12.84 -17.46
C CYS A 224 6.15 -11.88 -16.54
N PHE A 225 5.13 -11.23 -17.10
CA PHE A 225 4.31 -10.27 -16.38
C PHE A 225 3.66 -10.89 -15.13
N TYR A 226 3.20 -12.13 -15.24
CA TYR A 226 2.53 -12.82 -14.13
C TYR A 226 3.45 -13.05 -12.92
N ASP A 227 4.76 -13.17 -13.14
CA ASP A 227 5.71 -13.27 -12.03
C ASP A 227 5.76 -11.98 -11.21
N LEU A 228 5.57 -10.81 -11.85
CA LEU A 228 5.47 -9.54 -11.14
C LEU A 228 4.19 -9.44 -10.32
N VAL A 229 3.09 -10.02 -10.82
CA VAL A 229 1.82 -10.13 -10.07
C VAL A 229 2.04 -10.92 -8.78
N ILE A 230 2.78 -12.04 -8.88
CA ILE A 230 3.16 -12.85 -7.72
C ILE A 230 4.09 -12.08 -6.78
N GLU A 231 5.11 -11.40 -7.29
CA GLU A 231 6.08 -10.63 -6.47
C GLU A 231 5.38 -9.57 -5.59
N VAL A 232 4.40 -8.87 -6.16
CA VAL A 232 3.60 -7.86 -5.43
C VAL A 232 2.76 -8.48 -4.30
N ALA A 233 2.33 -9.73 -4.45
CA ALA A 233 1.47 -10.42 -3.50
C ALA A 233 2.24 -11.22 -2.44
N ILE A 234 3.38 -11.82 -2.81
CA ILE A 234 4.03 -12.87 -2.00
C ILE A 234 4.81 -12.33 -0.79
N VAL A 235 5.38 -11.12 -0.87
CA VAL A 235 6.18 -10.54 0.23
C VAL A 235 5.28 -9.78 1.19
N ARG A 236 4.45 -10.52 1.93
CA ARG A 236 3.44 -10.01 2.86
C ARG A 236 3.31 -10.86 4.12
N PRO A 237 2.81 -10.32 5.25
CA PRO A 237 2.67 -11.07 6.49
C PRO A 237 1.87 -12.37 6.34
N GLY A 238 0.75 -12.37 5.60
CA GLY A 238 -0.08 -13.57 5.38
C GLY A 238 0.67 -14.73 4.73
N PRO A 239 1.21 -14.57 3.51
CA PRO A 239 2.01 -15.61 2.85
C PRO A 239 3.22 -16.08 3.67
N ILE A 240 3.84 -15.18 4.44
CA ILE A 240 4.97 -15.52 5.33
C ILE A 240 4.50 -16.37 6.51
N GLN A 241 3.41 -15.99 7.18
CA GLN A 241 2.82 -16.72 8.30
C GLN A 241 2.21 -18.06 7.87
N GLY A 242 1.60 -18.10 6.69
CA GLY A 242 1.04 -19.32 6.08
C GLY A 242 2.09 -20.27 5.49
N ASN A 243 3.39 -19.98 5.66
CA ASN A 243 4.51 -20.77 5.14
C ASN A 243 4.42 -21.05 3.62
N MET A 244 3.90 -20.10 2.85
CA MET A 244 3.64 -20.25 1.40
C MET A 244 4.84 -19.87 0.54
N VAL A 245 5.69 -18.96 1.03
CA VAL A 245 6.82 -18.39 0.27
C VAL A 245 7.87 -19.45 -0.08
N HIS A 246 8.24 -20.29 0.90
CA HIS A 246 9.30 -21.27 0.70
C HIS A 246 8.91 -22.38 -0.28
N PRO A 247 7.75 -23.06 -0.15
CA PRO A 247 7.30 -24.05 -1.13
C PRO A 247 7.21 -23.50 -2.56
N PHE A 248 6.65 -22.29 -2.71
CA PHE A 248 6.54 -21.67 -4.03
C PHE A 248 7.91 -21.44 -4.67
N LEU A 249 8.89 -20.93 -3.91
CA LEU A 249 10.26 -20.72 -4.42
C LEU A 249 10.99 -22.02 -4.76
N GLN A 250 10.82 -23.08 -3.96
CA GLN A 250 11.44 -24.39 -4.25
C GLN A 250 10.92 -24.94 -5.59
N ARG A 251 9.60 -24.85 -5.80
CA ARG A 251 8.96 -25.27 -7.05
C ARG A 251 9.37 -24.41 -8.23
N ARG A 252 9.42 -23.09 -8.02
CA ARG A 252 9.86 -22.13 -9.05
C ARG A 252 11.30 -22.36 -9.48
N GLN A 253 12.16 -22.79 -8.56
CA GLN A 253 13.57 -23.11 -8.84
C GLN A 253 13.77 -24.53 -9.39
N GLY A 254 12.70 -25.31 -9.58
CA GLY A 254 12.78 -26.69 -10.04
C GLY A 254 13.36 -27.68 -9.02
N LYS A 255 13.45 -27.29 -7.74
CA LYS A 255 13.94 -28.15 -6.65
C LYS A 255 12.87 -29.09 -6.12
N GLU A 256 11.61 -28.73 -6.30
CA GLU A 256 10.43 -29.53 -5.96
C GLU A 256 9.48 -29.53 -7.16
N LEU A 257 8.86 -30.67 -7.47
CA LEU A 257 7.84 -30.71 -8.51
C LEU A 257 6.49 -30.24 -7.93
N PRO A 258 5.74 -29.37 -8.61
CA PRO A 258 4.39 -29.02 -8.19
C PRO A 258 3.50 -30.26 -8.14
N SER A 259 2.91 -30.53 -6.97
CA SER A 259 1.92 -31.60 -6.78
C SER A 259 0.51 -31.01 -6.75
N TYR A 260 -0.41 -31.69 -7.42
CA TYR A 260 -1.83 -31.35 -7.47
C TYR A 260 -2.63 -32.62 -7.16
N PRO A 261 -3.54 -32.60 -6.17
CA PRO A 261 -4.40 -33.76 -5.87
C PRO A 261 -5.27 -34.18 -7.07
N ASP A 262 -5.74 -33.21 -7.87
CA ASP A 262 -6.53 -33.45 -9.07
C ASP A 262 -6.43 -32.28 -10.08
N GLU A 263 -7.19 -32.39 -11.17
CA GLU A 263 -7.24 -31.37 -12.22
C GLU A 263 -7.97 -30.09 -11.79
N THR A 264 -8.90 -30.17 -10.83
CA THR A 264 -9.61 -29.00 -10.25
C THR A 264 -8.62 -28.09 -9.52
N VAL A 265 -7.81 -28.67 -8.64
CA VAL A 265 -6.75 -27.95 -7.91
C VAL A 265 -5.70 -27.42 -8.88
N ARG A 266 -5.36 -28.19 -9.92
CA ARG A 266 -4.45 -27.71 -10.98
C ARG A 266 -5.01 -26.50 -11.73
N ALA A 267 -6.30 -26.48 -12.02
CA ALA A 267 -6.94 -25.34 -12.70
C ALA A 267 -6.89 -24.06 -11.87
N VAL A 268 -6.96 -24.16 -10.54
CA VAL A 268 -6.91 -23.00 -9.62
C VAL A 268 -5.47 -22.57 -9.30
N LEU A 269 -4.58 -23.52 -9.02
CA LEU A 269 -3.23 -23.25 -8.51
C LEU A 269 -2.10 -23.45 -9.53
N GLY A 270 -2.40 -23.86 -10.76
CA GLY A 270 -1.39 -24.18 -11.77
C GLY A 270 -0.45 -23.00 -12.06
N LYS A 271 -1.00 -21.78 -12.13
CA LYS A 271 -0.23 -20.55 -12.35
C LYS A 271 0.69 -20.17 -11.18
N THR A 272 0.37 -20.64 -9.97
CA THR A 272 1.13 -20.39 -8.74
C THR A 272 1.81 -21.66 -8.21
N LEU A 273 2.05 -22.64 -9.10
CA LEU A 273 2.80 -23.86 -8.82
C LEU A 273 2.26 -24.64 -7.61
N GLY A 274 0.93 -24.74 -7.49
CA GLY A 274 0.29 -25.52 -6.42
C GLY A 274 0.33 -24.83 -5.05
N VAL A 275 0.61 -23.53 -4.99
CA VAL A 275 0.58 -22.73 -3.76
C VAL A 275 -0.48 -21.64 -3.90
N PRO A 276 -1.48 -21.54 -3.00
CA PRO A 276 -2.39 -20.41 -3.03
C PRO A 276 -1.62 -19.16 -2.60
N ILE A 277 -1.61 -18.13 -3.45
CA ILE A 277 -0.95 -16.84 -3.19
C ILE A 277 -1.99 -15.72 -3.11
N PHE A 278 -3.12 -15.88 -3.81
CA PHE A 278 -4.17 -14.87 -3.88
C PHE A 278 -5.41 -15.28 -3.09
N GLN A 279 -6.16 -14.27 -2.63
CA GLN A 279 -7.41 -14.49 -1.90
C GLN A 279 -8.43 -15.25 -2.76
N GLU A 280 -8.55 -14.91 -4.04
CA GLU A 280 -9.49 -15.54 -4.97
C GLU A 280 -9.16 -17.02 -5.19
N GLN A 281 -7.88 -17.39 -5.19
CA GLN A 281 -7.48 -18.79 -5.30
C GLN A 281 -7.92 -19.58 -4.07
N ALA A 282 -7.64 -19.06 -2.87
CA ALA A 282 -8.02 -19.72 -1.63
C ALA A 282 -9.56 -19.85 -1.53
N MET A 283 -10.29 -18.80 -1.89
CA MET A 283 -11.76 -18.84 -1.96
C MET A 283 -12.27 -19.87 -2.96
N ARG A 284 -11.70 -19.92 -4.18
CA ARG A 284 -12.09 -20.92 -5.18
C ARG A 284 -11.84 -22.35 -4.72
N LEU A 285 -10.71 -22.60 -4.06
CA LEU A 285 -10.45 -23.91 -3.43
C LEU A 285 -11.51 -24.24 -2.38
N ALA A 286 -11.86 -23.30 -1.49
CA ALA A 286 -12.89 -23.54 -0.49
C ALA A 286 -14.24 -23.88 -1.12
N ILE A 287 -14.65 -23.14 -2.15
CA ILE A 287 -15.96 -23.30 -2.80
C ILE A 287 -16.01 -24.59 -3.63
N GLU A 288 -15.04 -24.79 -4.52
CA GLU A 288 -15.02 -25.92 -5.46
C GLU A 288 -14.77 -27.26 -4.73
N LEU A 289 -13.90 -27.27 -3.71
CA LEU A 289 -13.50 -28.50 -3.03
C LEU A 289 -14.40 -28.86 -1.84
N ALA A 290 -15.14 -27.91 -1.25
CA ALA A 290 -16.08 -28.19 -0.16
C ALA A 290 -17.57 -28.15 -0.58
N ASP A 291 -17.85 -27.97 -1.88
CA ASP A 291 -19.20 -27.99 -2.47
C ASP A 291 -20.15 -26.93 -1.89
N PHE A 292 -19.64 -25.72 -1.69
CA PHE A 292 -20.44 -24.63 -1.14
C PHE A 292 -21.48 -24.16 -2.15
N THR A 293 -22.71 -23.94 -1.67
CA THR A 293 -23.73 -23.24 -2.48
C THR A 293 -23.34 -21.77 -2.68
N PRO A 294 -23.85 -21.08 -3.72
CA PRO A 294 -23.55 -19.66 -3.95
C PRO A 294 -23.83 -18.76 -2.74
N GLY A 295 -24.89 -19.05 -1.98
CA GLY A 295 -25.24 -18.32 -0.76
C GLY A 295 -24.25 -18.57 0.40
N GLU A 296 -23.67 -19.76 0.49
CA GLU A 296 -22.66 -20.09 1.50
C GLU A 296 -21.29 -19.56 1.14
N ALA A 297 -20.94 -19.55 -0.15
CA ALA A 297 -19.74 -18.89 -0.66
C ALA A 297 -19.73 -17.39 -0.32
N GLU A 298 -20.88 -16.71 -0.46
CA GLU A 298 -21.01 -15.31 -0.09
C GLU A 298 -20.96 -15.08 1.44
N LYS A 299 -21.55 -15.99 2.23
CA LYS A 299 -21.42 -15.96 3.69
C LYS A 299 -19.97 -16.14 4.13
N LEU A 300 -19.25 -17.09 3.52
CA LEU A 300 -17.82 -17.30 3.75
C LEU A 300 -17.07 -16.02 3.44
N ARG A 301 -17.25 -15.43 2.24
CA ARG A 301 -16.59 -14.17 1.84
C ARG A 301 -16.80 -13.04 2.84
N ARG A 302 -18.02 -12.85 3.35
CA ARG A 302 -18.31 -11.82 4.38
C ARG A 302 -17.68 -12.16 5.73
N ALA A 303 -17.75 -13.42 6.14
CA ALA A 303 -17.07 -13.88 7.34
C ALA A 303 -15.55 -13.67 7.23
N MET A 304 -14.98 -13.76 6.03
CA MET A 304 -13.57 -13.47 5.81
C MET A 304 -13.19 -12.00 6.02
N ALA A 305 -14.10 -11.06 5.75
CA ALA A 305 -13.85 -9.65 6.01
C ALA A 305 -13.99 -9.31 7.51
N ALA A 306 -14.90 -10.00 8.22
CA ALA A 306 -15.15 -9.84 9.65
C ALA A 306 -14.27 -10.75 10.54
N TRP A 307 -13.31 -11.46 9.94
CA TRP A 307 -12.53 -12.52 10.57
C TRP A 307 -11.75 -12.04 11.81
N ARG A 308 -11.50 -10.73 11.89
CA ARG A 308 -10.82 -10.03 12.99
C ARG A 308 -11.57 -10.01 14.32
N THR A 309 -12.88 -10.28 14.32
CA THR A 309 -13.76 -9.94 15.46
C THR A 309 -14.51 -11.13 16.07
N LYS A 310 -14.61 -12.28 15.37
CA LYS A 310 -15.43 -13.43 15.82
C LYS A 310 -14.78 -14.78 15.50
N GLU A 311 -13.97 -15.30 16.42
CA GLU A 311 -13.33 -16.63 16.33
C GLU A 311 -14.34 -17.78 16.16
N THR A 312 -15.55 -17.64 16.67
CA THR A 312 -16.58 -18.69 16.63
C THR A 312 -17.08 -19.00 15.22
N VAL A 313 -17.26 -17.97 14.38
CA VAL A 313 -17.74 -18.13 12.99
C VAL A 313 -16.70 -18.87 12.14
N VAL A 314 -15.43 -18.73 12.50
CA VAL A 314 -14.28 -19.35 11.82
C VAL A 314 -14.31 -20.86 11.96
N ALA A 315 -14.53 -21.34 13.17
CA ALA A 315 -14.51 -22.77 13.48
C ALA A 315 -15.62 -23.52 12.73
N GLU A 316 -16.81 -22.92 12.60
CA GLU A 316 -17.92 -23.50 11.84
C GLU A 316 -17.58 -23.68 10.36
N PHE A 317 -16.96 -22.68 9.73
CA PHE A 317 -16.57 -22.78 8.32
C PHE A 317 -15.43 -23.78 8.09
N GLU A 318 -14.47 -23.87 9.00
CA GLU A 318 -13.40 -24.85 8.89
C GLU A 318 -13.88 -26.29 8.99
N GLU A 319 -14.77 -26.57 9.94
CA GLU A 319 -15.35 -27.90 10.09
C GLU A 319 -16.10 -28.28 8.82
N LYS A 320 -16.86 -27.34 8.25
CA LYS A 320 -17.60 -27.56 7.01
C LYS A 320 -16.69 -27.77 5.80
N ILE A 321 -15.64 -26.96 5.65
CA ILE A 321 -14.64 -27.11 4.57
C ILE A 321 -13.97 -28.48 4.68
N THR A 322 -13.56 -28.87 5.88
CA THR A 322 -12.88 -30.14 6.12
C THR A 322 -13.80 -31.32 5.79
N LYS A 323 -15.05 -31.31 6.28
CA LYS A 323 -16.03 -32.37 5.98
C LYS A 323 -16.35 -32.45 4.48
N GLY A 324 -16.51 -31.31 3.81
CA GLY A 324 -16.79 -31.26 2.37
C GLY A 324 -15.64 -31.83 1.53
N MET A 325 -14.41 -31.46 1.86
CA MET A 325 -13.21 -31.97 1.17
C MET A 325 -13.00 -33.48 1.42
N VAL A 326 -13.18 -33.96 2.65
CA VAL A 326 -13.08 -35.39 2.95
C VAL A 326 -14.17 -36.19 2.23
N ALA A 327 -15.39 -35.67 2.14
CA ALA A 327 -16.48 -36.30 1.39
C ALA A 327 -16.19 -36.43 -0.13
N LYS A 328 -15.38 -35.52 -0.69
CA LYS A 328 -14.90 -35.58 -2.09
C LYS A 328 -13.65 -36.46 -2.27
N GLY A 329 -13.11 -37.05 -1.20
CA GLY A 329 -11.96 -37.96 -1.27
C GLY A 329 -10.59 -37.31 -1.10
N TYR A 330 -10.52 -36.04 -0.68
CA TYR A 330 -9.23 -35.43 -0.30
C TYR A 330 -8.79 -35.88 1.10
N SER A 331 -7.48 -35.90 1.35
CA SER A 331 -6.96 -36.23 2.67
C SER A 331 -7.29 -35.14 3.69
N GLU A 332 -7.49 -35.55 4.95
CA GLU A 332 -7.76 -34.63 6.05
C GLU A 332 -6.61 -33.62 6.24
N ASP A 333 -5.37 -34.07 6.03
CA ASP A 333 -4.18 -33.21 6.10
C ASP A 333 -4.21 -32.10 5.03
N PHE A 334 -4.65 -32.42 3.82
CA PHE A 334 -4.79 -31.44 2.74
C PHE A 334 -5.89 -30.42 3.08
N ALA A 335 -7.02 -30.89 3.61
CA ALA A 335 -8.12 -30.02 4.01
C ALA A 335 -7.72 -29.08 5.16
N ARG A 336 -7.04 -29.60 6.20
CA ARG A 336 -6.49 -28.79 7.30
C ARG A 336 -5.47 -27.76 6.81
N THR A 337 -4.62 -28.14 5.86
CA THR A 337 -3.65 -27.23 5.23
C THR A 337 -4.39 -26.09 4.49
N CYS A 338 -5.42 -26.41 3.71
CA CYS A 338 -6.23 -25.40 3.02
C CYS A 338 -6.92 -24.44 4.01
N CYS A 339 -7.49 -24.96 5.11
CA CYS A 339 -8.10 -24.13 6.16
C CYS A 339 -7.07 -23.19 6.82
N SER A 340 -5.89 -23.70 7.17
CA SER A 340 -4.80 -22.89 7.74
C SER A 340 -4.35 -21.78 6.78
N GLN A 341 -4.26 -22.09 5.49
CA GLN A 341 -3.92 -21.12 4.45
C GLN A 341 -5.02 -20.07 4.28
N LEU A 342 -6.29 -20.47 4.27
CA LEU A 342 -7.45 -19.57 4.26
C LEU A 342 -7.44 -18.61 5.45
N ARG A 343 -7.09 -19.09 6.65
CA ARG A 343 -6.90 -18.21 7.83
C ARG A 343 -5.80 -17.18 7.58
N GLY A 344 -4.66 -17.57 7.03
CA GLY A 344 -3.59 -16.62 6.66
C GLY A 344 -4.04 -15.55 5.65
N PHE A 345 -4.93 -15.92 4.73
CA PHE A 345 -5.54 -15.01 3.75
C PHE A 345 -6.63 -14.12 4.33
N SER A 346 -7.27 -14.51 5.43
CA SER A 346 -8.23 -13.66 6.13
C SER A 346 -7.63 -12.34 6.60
N GLU A 347 -6.40 -12.41 7.10
CA GLU A 347 -5.77 -11.28 7.77
C GLU A 347 -5.01 -10.39 6.78
N TYR A 348 -4.48 -10.97 5.69
CA TYR A 348 -3.56 -10.29 4.76
C TYR A 348 -3.72 -10.69 3.30
N GLY A 349 -4.85 -11.29 2.93
CA GLY A 349 -5.09 -11.74 1.57
C GLY A 349 -5.08 -10.59 0.58
N PHE A 350 -4.44 -10.84 -0.56
CA PHE A 350 -4.29 -9.83 -1.59
C PHE A 350 -5.03 -10.29 -2.85
N PRO A 351 -5.96 -9.48 -3.37
CA PRO A 351 -6.67 -9.81 -4.60
C PRO A 351 -5.73 -9.92 -5.80
N GLU A 352 -5.86 -10.99 -6.59
CA GLU A 352 -5.10 -11.20 -7.83
C GLU A 352 -5.32 -10.05 -8.81
N SER A 353 -6.57 -9.61 -8.93
CA SER A 353 -6.96 -8.49 -9.80
C SER A 353 -6.25 -7.18 -9.43
N HIS A 354 -6.16 -6.88 -8.14
CA HIS A 354 -5.48 -5.70 -7.64
C HIS A 354 -3.95 -5.83 -7.77
N ALA A 355 -3.40 -7.03 -7.54
CA ALA A 355 -1.99 -7.33 -7.81
C ALA A 355 -1.62 -7.14 -9.27
N ALA A 356 -2.48 -7.56 -10.20
CA ALA A 356 -2.26 -7.39 -11.63
C ALA A 356 -2.22 -5.91 -12.02
N SER A 357 -3.14 -5.11 -11.50
CA SER A 357 -3.16 -3.65 -11.72
C SER A 357 -1.88 -2.98 -11.20
N PHE A 358 -1.37 -3.37 -10.03
CA PHE A 358 -0.13 -2.84 -9.50
C PHE A 358 1.10 -3.32 -10.26
N ALA A 359 1.11 -4.56 -10.73
CA ALA A 359 2.19 -5.13 -11.55
C ALA A 359 2.42 -4.35 -12.85
N LEU A 360 1.38 -3.73 -13.42
CA LEU A 360 1.53 -2.82 -14.57
C LEU A 360 2.43 -1.61 -14.23
N LEU A 361 2.26 -1.04 -13.03
CA LEU A 361 3.08 0.08 -12.55
C LEU A 361 4.49 -0.37 -12.16
N VAL A 362 4.63 -1.59 -11.60
CA VAL A 362 5.94 -2.22 -11.38
C VAL A 362 6.70 -2.31 -12.70
N TYR A 363 6.07 -2.91 -13.71
CA TYR A 363 6.69 -3.10 -15.01
C TYR A 363 7.01 -1.75 -15.69
N ALA A 364 6.06 -0.81 -15.71
CA ALA A 364 6.27 0.51 -16.31
C ALA A 364 7.44 1.27 -15.65
N SER A 365 7.51 1.26 -14.31
CA SER A 365 8.60 1.92 -13.59
C SER A 365 9.95 1.23 -13.80
N ALA A 366 9.97 -0.10 -13.85
CA ALA A 366 11.18 -0.88 -14.18
C ALA A 366 11.66 -0.63 -15.62
N TRP A 367 10.74 -0.60 -16.59
CA TRP A 367 11.06 -0.31 -17.99
C TRP A 367 11.64 1.09 -18.16
N ILE A 368 11.02 2.09 -17.50
CA ILE A 368 11.52 3.47 -17.50
C ILE A 368 12.91 3.53 -16.86
N LYS A 369 13.12 2.87 -15.72
CA LYS A 369 14.43 2.79 -15.07
C LYS A 369 15.50 2.20 -15.99
N PHE A 370 15.19 1.09 -16.65
CA PHE A 370 16.12 0.37 -17.51
C PHE A 370 16.55 1.18 -18.74
N TYR A 371 15.59 1.79 -19.45
CA TYR A 371 15.88 2.50 -20.71
C TYR A 371 16.18 4.00 -20.56
N TYR A 372 15.65 4.63 -19.51
CA TYR A 372 15.71 6.07 -19.30
C TYR A 372 16.07 6.41 -17.83
N PRO A 373 17.23 5.95 -17.33
CA PRO A 373 17.59 6.12 -15.92
C PRO A 373 17.70 7.59 -15.49
N ALA A 374 18.12 8.48 -16.39
CA ALA A 374 18.22 9.92 -16.10
C ALA A 374 16.84 10.56 -15.93
N GLU A 375 15.92 10.29 -16.86
CA GLU A 375 14.52 10.72 -16.82
C GLU A 375 13.80 10.15 -15.59
N PHE A 376 14.07 8.88 -15.25
CA PHE A 376 13.50 8.21 -14.07
C PHE A 376 13.96 8.86 -12.77
N ALA A 377 15.28 9.05 -12.61
CA ALA A 377 15.86 9.67 -11.43
C ALA A 377 15.37 11.12 -11.26
N ALA A 378 15.33 11.90 -12.34
CA ALA A 378 14.74 13.24 -12.33
C ALA A 378 13.29 13.21 -11.83
N ALA A 379 12.47 12.30 -12.36
CA ALA A 379 11.06 12.17 -12.00
C ALA A 379 10.86 11.73 -10.55
N LEU A 380 11.66 10.78 -10.04
CA LEU A 380 11.64 10.34 -8.64
C LEU A 380 11.98 11.50 -7.70
N LEU A 381 13.09 12.21 -7.96
CA LEU A 381 13.50 13.38 -7.18
C LEU A 381 12.41 14.46 -7.20
N ASN A 382 11.77 14.65 -8.35
CA ASN A 382 10.71 15.63 -8.53
C ASN A 382 9.37 15.22 -7.91
N SER A 383 9.20 13.97 -7.50
CA SER A 383 7.96 13.45 -6.91
C SER A 383 8.06 13.20 -5.41
N GLN A 384 9.20 13.52 -4.80
CA GLN A 384 9.38 13.46 -3.34
C GLN A 384 8.44 14.43 -2.59
N PRO A 385 7.91 14.04 -1.41
CA PRO A 385 8.23 12.82 -0.66
C PRO A 385 7.47 11.58 -1.19
N MET A 386 8.20 10.53 -1.59
CA MET A 386 7.63 9.22 -1.93
C MET A 386 8.70 8.12 -1.96
N GLY A 387 8.29 6.85 -1.94
CA GLY A 387 9.20 5.70 -1.99
C GLY A 387 10.03 5.53 -0.71
N PHE A 388 10.98 4.60 -0.73
CA PHE A 388 11.77 4.21 0.45
C PHE A 388 13.13 4.91 0.56
N TYR A 389 13.61 5.50 -0.53
CA TYR A 389 14.99 5.97 -0.66
C TYR A 389 15.09 7.48 -0.62
N ALA A 390 16.08 7.97 0.12
CA ALA A 390 16.38 9.40 0.19
C ALA A 390 16.96 9.91 -1.15
N PRO A 391 16.85 11.22 -1.45
CA PRO A 391 17.38 11.81 -2.68
C PRO A 391 18.84 11.42 -2.99
N ALA A 392 19.70 11.36 -1.98
CA ALA A 392 21.10 10.98 -2.16
C ALA A 392 21.28 9.55 -2.70
N GLN A 393 20.43 8.60 -2.26
CA GLN A 393 20.48 7.22 -2.72
C GLN A 393 19.96 7.09 -4.16
N ILE A 394 18.92 7.86 -4.51
CA ILE A 394 18.39 7.92 -5.89
C ILE A 394 19.46 8.50 -6.85
N ILE A 395 20.17 9.54 -6.42
CA ILE A 395 21.26 10.14 -7.20
C ILE A 395 22.40 9.13 -7.41
N GLU A 396 22.78 8.39 -6.37
CA GLU A 396 23.83 7.38 -6.46
C GLU A 396 23.44 6.20 -7.34
N ASP A 397 22.18 5.76 -7.27
CA ASP A 397 21.63 4.75 -8.17
C ASP A 397 21.68 5.20 -9.63
N ALA A 398 21.30 6.45 -9.92
CA ALA A 398 21.38 7.01 -11.26
C ALA A 398 22.83 7.00 -11.80
N LYS A 399 23.81 7.38 -10.97
CA LYS A 399 25.24 7.32 -11.35
C LYS A 399 25.70 5.91 -11.67
N LYS A 400 25.27 4.90 -10.90
CA LYS A 400 25.55 3.48 -11.18
C LYS A 400 24.98 3.02 -12.53
N HIS A 401 23.89 3.65 -12.97
CA HIS A 401 23.30 3.44 -14.30
C HIS A 401 23.94 4.30 -15.40
N GLY A 402 25.11 4.89 -15.15
CA GLY A 402 25.85 5.69 -16.13
C GLY A 402 25.29 7.10 -16.35
N VAL A 403 24.38 7.58 -15.49
CA VAL A 403 23.86 8.95 -15.58
C VAL A 403 24.89 9.92 -15.01
N GLN A 404 25.33 10.87 -15.84
CA GLN A 404 26.09 12.01 -15.34
C GLN A 404 25.16 12.93 -14.56
N VAL A 405 25.45 13.14 -13.27
CA VAL A 405 24.68 14.03 -12.40
C VAL A 405 25.42 15.35 -12.22
N LEU A 406 24.81 16.43 -12.72
CA LEU A 406 25.32 17.79 -12.61
C LEU A 406 24.79 18.43 -11.32
N PRO A 407 25.66 19.11 -10.54
CA PRO A 407 25.26 19.70 -9.28
C PRO A 407 24.24 20.83 -9.48
N ILE A 408 23.67 21.30 -8.38
CA ILE A 408 22.85 22.50 -8.42
C ILE A 408 23.73 23.67 -8.87
N ASP A 409 23.26 24.42 -9.86
CA ASP A 409 23.96 25.56 -10.43
C ASP A 409 23.03 26.77 -10.49
N VAL A 410 23.54 27.94 -10.11
CA VAL A 410 22.75 29.19 -10.03
C VAL A 410 22.22 29.59 -11.41
N HIS A 411 23.00 29.38 -12.47
CA HIS A 411 22.66 29.77 -13.83
C HIS A 411 21.92 28.67 -14.60
N GLY A 412 22.17 27.40 -14.31
CA GLY A 412 21.61 26.25 -15.03
C GLY A 412 20.41 25.57 -14.37
N SER A 413 20.30 25.55 -13.04
CA SER A 413 19.25 24.79 -12.35
C SER A 413 17.89 25.49 -12.38
N SER A 414 16.83 24.69 -12.41
CA SER A 414 15.45 25.14 -12.18
C SER A 414 14.99 24.71 -10.78
N TRP A 415 13.75 24.99 -10.41
CA TRP A 415 13.17 24.49 -9.16
C TRP A 415 13.20 22.95 -9.14
N ASP A 416 12.65 22.34 -10.17
CA ASP A 416 12.68 20.89 -10.38
C ASP A 416 14.00 20.45 -11.05
N CYS A 417 14.37 19.20 -10.82
CA CYS A 417 15.48 18.56 -11.52
C CYS A 417 15.14 18.45 -13.01
N THR A 418 16.10 18.75 -13.88
CA THR A 418 15.93 18.78 -15.34
C THR A 418 16.99 17.92 -16.03
N LEU A 419 16.94 17.85 -17.36
CA LEU A 419 17.91 17.12 -18.18
C LEU A 419 18.64 18.08 -19.11
N GLU A 420 19.96 18.04 -19.06
CA GLU A 420 20.88 18.71 -19.99
C GLU A 420 21.48 17.63 -20.90
N GLY A 421 20.92 17.48 -22.10
CA GLY A 421 21.23 16.32 -22.96
C GLY A 421 20.77 15.01 -22.30
N ARG A 422 21.73 14.18 -21.86
CA ARG A 422 21.50 12.94 -21.10
C ARG A 422 21.87 13.05 -19.62
N SER A 423 22.35 14.22 -19.21
CA SER A 423 22.84 14.46 -17.86
C SER A 423 21.72 15.00 -16.98
N LEU A 424 21.65 14.53 -15.74
CA LEU A 424 20.67 14.95 -14.74
C LEU A 424 21.16 16.23 -14.06
N ARG A 425 20.46 17.35 -14.25
CA ARG A 425 20.70 18.60 -13.52
C ARG A 425 19.86 18.62 -12.25
N LEU A 426 20.50 18.71 -11.08
CA LEU A 426 19.80 18.83 -9.81
C LEU A 426 19.08 20.19 -9.69
N GLY A 427 17.83 20.16 -9.19
CA GLY A 427 17.01 21.34 -9.00
C GLY A 427 17.12 21.96 -7.61
N PHE A 428 16.75 23.24 -7.49
CA PHE A 428 16.76 23.99 -6.23
C PHE A 428 15.87 23.37 -5.14
N ARG A 429 14.88 22.55 -5.50
CA ARG A 429 14.02 21.83 -4.55
C ARG A 429 14.77 20.92 -3.57
N LEU A 430 16.01 20.54 -3.88
CA LEU A 430 16.85 19.71 -3.02
C LEU A 430 17.64 20.54 -1.98
N ILE A 431 17.64 21.88 -2.10
CA ILE A 431 18.30 22.75 -1.13
C ILE A 431 17.46 22.78 0.15
N ARG A 432 18.04 22.26 1.23
CA ARG A 432 17.41 22.29 2.55
C ARG A 432 17.23 23.75 3.00
N GLY A 433 16.00 24.10 3.36
CA GLY A 433 15.66 25.44 3.88
C GLY A 433 15.22 26.45 2.81
N LEU A 434 15.40 26.16 1.53
CA LEU A 434 14.93 27.02 0.44
C LEU A 434 13.45 26.74 0.15
N ARG A 435 12.59 27.76 0.23
CA ARG A 435 11.17 27.63 -0.10
C ARG A 435 10.96 27.70 -1.61
N LYS A 436 9.91 27.03 -2.10
CA LYS A 436 9.52 27.07 -3.52
C LYS A 436 9.21 28.48 -4.01
N SER A 437 8.59 29.31 -3.18
CA SER A 437 8.32 30.72 -3.47
C SER A 437 9.59 31.48 -3.82
N ASP A 438 10.63 31.29 -3.00
CA ASP A 438 11.87 32.06 -3.06
C ASP A 438 12.72 31.59 -4.25
N GLY A 439 12.79 30.26 -4.45
CA GLY A 439 13.42 29.69 -5.64
C GLY A 439 12.74 30.12 -6.94
N ASN A 440 11.41 30.20 -6.97
CA ASN A 440 10.67 30.72 -8.12
C ASN A 440 10.87 32.22 -8.32
N ALA A 441 10.99 33.01 -7.25
CA ALA A 441 11.28 34.44 -7.35
C ALA A 441 12.68 34.68 -7.94
N PHE A 442 13.69 33.93 -7.48
CA PHE A 442 15.03 33.95 -8.08
C PHE A 442 15.00 33.59 -9.57
N LEU A 443 14.30 32.51 -9.95
CA LEU A 443 14.18 32.06 -11.34
C LEU A 443 13.44 33.04 -12.26
N LYS A 444 12.65 33.98 -11.72
CA LYS A 444 12.00 35.04 -12.51
C LYS A 444 12.95 36.19 -12.83
N VAL A 445 13.97 36.40 -12.00
CA VAL A 445 14.95 37.49 -12.16
C VAL A 445 16.11 37.05 -13.06
N ARG A 446 16.48 35.78 -13.02
CA ARG A 446 17.43 35.16 -13.95
C ARG A 446 16.82 35.04 -15.34
#